data_AF-A0A2J8TN73-F1
#
_entry.id   AF-A0A2J8TN73-F1
#
_cell.length_a   1.000
_cell.length_b   1.000
_cell.length_c   1.000
_cell.angle_alpha   90.00
_cell.angle_beta   90.00
_cell.angle_gamma   90.00
#
_symmetry.space_group_name_H-M   'P 1'
#
loop_
_entity.id
_entity.type
_entity.pdbx_description
1 polymer ?
#
loop_
_entity_poly.entity_id
_entity_poly.type
_entity_poly.pdbx_seq_one_letter_code
_entity_poly.pdbx_strand_id
1 'polypeptide(L)'
;FVYHESGKEIVDWFNALRAARLQYLKMAFPELPESELMPFLTRNYLKQGFMEKTGPKQKEPFKKRWFALDCHERRLLYYKNPLDAFEQGQVFLGNKEQGYEVYEDLPKGIRGNRWKAGLTIVTPERRFVLTCPTASTESGRSSR
;
A
#
# COMPACT_ATOMS: atom_id res chain seq x y z
N PHE A 1 -11.06 -12.75 5.44
CA PHE A 1 -12.18 -11.90 4.97
C PHE A 1 -13.40 -12.22 5.78
N VAL A 2 -14.24 -11.22 6.01
CA VAL A 2 -15.51 -11.37 6.74
C VAL A 2 -16.60 -10.81 5.82
N TYR A 3 -17.69 -11.55 5.68
CA TYR A 3 -18.86 -11.14 4.89
C TYR A 3 -20.13 -11.60 5.61
N HIS A 4 -21.27 -11.05 5.21
CA HIS A 4 -22.59 -11.46 5.68
C HIS A 4 -23.57 -11.41 4.50
N GLU A 5 -24.56 -12.31 4.48
CA GLU A 5 -25.54 -12.38 3.38
C GLU A 5 -26.47 -11.15 3.38
N SER A 6 -26.86 -10.68 4.56
CA SER A 6 -27.55 -9.39 4.71
C SER A 6 -26.55 -8.23 4.62
N GLY A 7 -26.73 -7.39 3.60
CA GLY A 7 -25.98 -6.15 3.41
C GLY A 7 -26.14 -5.16 4.58
N LYS A 8 -27.30 -5.16 5.25
CA LYS A 8 -27.53 -4.33 6.44
C LYS A 8 -26.62 -4.77 7.59
N GLU A 9 -26.58 -6.07 7.88
CA GLU A 9 -25.82 -6.58 9.02
C GLU A 9 -24.31 -6.35 8.86
N ILE A 10 -23.74 -6.54 7.67
CA ILE A 10 -22.31 -6.25 7.45
C ILE A 10 -22.00 -4.76 7.60
N VAL A 11 -22.92 -3.88 7.18
CA VAL A 11 -22.79 -2.43 7.35
C VAL A 11 -22.92 -2.02 8.83
N ASP A 12 -23.84 -2.62 9.57
CA ASP A 12 -24.00 -2.37 11.00
C ASP A 12 -22.76 -2.79 11.79
N TRP A 13 -22.18 -3.97 11.48
CA TRP A 13 -20.90 -4.41 12.06
C TRP A 13 -19.76 -3.44 11.72
N PHE A 14 -19.68 -2.99 10.47
CA PHE A 14 -18.67 -2.00 10.07
C PHE A 14 -18.82 -0.67 10.83
N ASN A 15 -20.06 -0.19 11.00
CA ASN A 15 -20.33 1.04 11.76
C ASN A 15 -20.09 0.86 13.27
N ALA A 16 -20.38 -0.31 13.83
CA ALA A 16 -20.07 -0.62 15.22
C ALA A 16 -18.56 -0.58 15.49
N LEU A 17 -17.75 -1.16 14.59
CA LEU A 17 -16.28 -1.07 14.67
C LEU A 17 -15.78 0.37 14.57
N ARG A 18 -16.35 1.17 13.66
CA ARG A 18 -16.04 2.60 13.53
C ARG A 18 -16.40 3.39 14.79
N ALA A 19 -17.55 3.12 15.40
CA ALA A 19 -17.98 3.77 16.64
C ALA A 19 -17.06 3.41 17.81
N ALA A 20 -16.70 2.14 17.96
CA ALA A 20 -15.73 1.70 18.97
C ALA A 20 -14.35 2.35 18.77
N ARG A 21 -13.89 2.45 17.51
CA ARG A 21 -12.64 3.13 17.16
C ARG A 21 -12.69 4.63 17.48
N LEU A 22 -13.82 5.29 17.20
CA LEU A 22 -14.02 6.70 17.53
C LEU A 22 -13.94 6.93 19.04
N GLN A 23 -14.60 6.09 19.84
CA GLN A 23 -14.55 6.18 21.30
C GLN A 23 -13.12 6.02 21.82
N TYR A 24 -12.38 5.05 21.29
CA TYR A 24 -10.96 4.88 21.61
C TYR A 24 -10.13 6.13 21.27
N LEU A 25 -10.31 6.69 20.07
CA LEU A 25 -9.55 7.87 19.63
C LEU A 25 -9.87 9.11 20.47
N LYS A 26 -11.14 9.33 20.84
CA LYS A 26 -11.53 10.42 21.74
C LYS A 26 -10.85 10.32 23.11
N MET A 27 -10.69 9.10 23.63
CA MET A 27 -9.98 8.88 24.90
C MET A 27 -8.46 9.06 24.75
N ALA A 28 -7.88 8.63 23.64
CA ALA A 28 -6.44 8.72 23.38
C ALA A 28 -5.98 10.14 23.02
N PHE A 29 -6.85 10.94 22.40
CA PHE A 29 -6.57 12.28 21.90
C PHE A 29 -7.68 13.26 22.30
N PRO A 30 -7.85 13.56 23.60
CA PRO A 30 -8.95 14.37 24.10
C PRO A 30 -8.91 15.83 23.59
N GLU A 31 -7.74 16.31 23.21
CA GLU A 31 -7.52 17.68 22.70
C GLU A 31 -7.97 17.87 21.25
N LEU A 32 -8.16 16.76 20.50
CA LEU A 32 -8.53 16.84 19.09
C LEU A 32 -10.06 16.86 18.95
N PRO A 33 -10.62 17.76 18.13
CA PRO A 33 -12.04 17.74 17.82
C PRO A 33 -12.39 16.47 17.05
N GLU A 34 -13.62 15.99 17.23
CA GLU A 34 -14.10 14.76 16.59
C GLU A 34 -13.93 14.78 15.05
N SER A 35 -14.08 15.94 14.41
CA SER A 35 -13.88 16.10 12.97
C SER A 35 -12.47 15.72 12.51
N GLU A 36 -11.46 15.93 13.35
CA GLU A 36 -10.07 15.55 13.06
C GLU A 36 -9.81 14.06 13.30
N LEU A 37 -10.66 13.38 14.07
CA LEU A 37 -10.57 11.93 14.31
C LEU A 37 -11.22 11.10 13.20
N MET A 38 -12.20 11.68 12.49
CA MET A 38 -12.98 11.00 11.43
C MET A 38 -12.13 10.28 10.36
N PRO A 39 -11.01 10.84 9.87
CA PRO A 39 -10.16 10.16 8.88
C PRO A 39 -9.52 8.86 9.40
N PHE A 40 -9.38 8.70 10.72
CA PHE A 40 -8.69 7.56 11.35
C PHE A 40 -9.62 6.43 11.79
N LEU A 41 -10.93 6.56 11.55
CA LEU A 41 -11.93 5.53 11.91
C LEU A 41 -11.81 4.27 11.06
N THR A 42 -11.31 4.41 9.85
CA THR A 42 -11.16 3.31 8.88
C THR A 42 -9.82 3.44 8.19
N ARG A 43 -9.18 2.29 7.97
CA ARG A 43 -7.96 2.24 7.17
C ARG A 43 -8.32 2.41 5.70
N ASN A 44 -7.87 3.51 5.10
CA ASN A 44 -8.06 3.78 3.68
C ASN A 44 -6.71 3.70 2.96
N TYR A 45 -6.63 2.87 1.92
CA TYR A 45 -5.46 2.82 1.05
C TYR A 45 -5.62 3.81 -0.09
N LEU A 46 -4.67 4.73 -0.23
CA LEU A 46 -4.67 5.78 -1.26
C LEU A 46 -4.60 5.20 -2.67
N LYS A 47 -3.82 4.12 -2.84
CA LYS A 47 -3.72 3.39 -4.10
C LYS A 47 -3.41 1.94 -3.83
N GLN A 48 -3.98 1.06 -4.63
CA GLN A 48 -3.67 -0.36 -4.62
C GLN A 48 -3.52 -0.86 -6.05
N GLY A 49 -2.71 -1.90 -6.24
CA GLY A 49 -2.49 -2.45 -7.57
C GLY A 49 -1.29 -3.38 -7.62
N PHE A 50 -1.15 -4.07 -8.74
CA PHE A 50 0.03 -4.89 -8.95
C PHE A 50 1.19 -4.04 -9.46
N MET A 51 2.37 -4.23 -8.85
CA MET A 51 3.66 -3.74 -9.33
C MET A 51 4.67 -4.90 -9.32
N GLU A 52 5.74 -4.81 -10.09
CA GLU A 52 6.87 -5.74 -9.98
C GLU A 52 7.96 -5.11 -9.12
N LYS A 53 8.64 -5.93 -8.33
CA LYS A 53 9.80 -5.51 -7.52
C LYS A 53 10.94 -6.50 -7.65
N THR A 54 12.17 -6.01 -7.61
CA THR A 54 13.37 -6.84 -7.42
C THR A 54 13.74 -6.94 -5.92
N GLY A 55 14.80 -7.69 -5.62
CA GLY A 55 15.36 -7.83 -4.27
C GLY A 55 16.35 -6.71 -3.92
N PRO A 56 16.91 -6.73 -2.70
CA PRO A 56 17.80 -5.68 -2.20
C PRO A 56 19.07 -5.53 -3.04
N LYS A 57 19.58 -6.61 -3.64
CA LYS A 57 20.79 -6.57 -4.48
C LYS A 57 20.50 -6.08 -5.90
N GLN A 58 19.23 -5.90 -6.26
CA GLN A 58 18.76 -5.50 -7.59
C GLN A 58 19.21 -6.43 -8.73
N LYS A 59 19.62 -7.65 -8.37
CA LYS A 59 20.03 -8.71 -9.31
C LYS A 59 19.05 -9.87 -9.29
N GLU A 60 18.18 -9.89 -8.28
CA GLU A 60 17.13 -10.89 -8.15
C GLU A 60 16.06 -10.66 -9.23
N PRO A 61 15.44 -11.73 -9.76
CA PRO A 61 14.35 -11.59 -10.71
C PRO A 61 13.21 -10.74 -10.16
N PHE A 62 12.62 -9.92 -11.03
CA PHE A 62 11.42 -9.15 -10.69
C PHE A 62 10.27 -10.09 -10.36
N LYS A 63 9.56 -9.79 -9.26
CA LYS A 63 8.38 -10.52 -8.82
C LYS A 63 7.19 -9.59 -8.78
N LYS A 64 6.08 -9.99 -9.42
CA LYS A 64 4.78 -9.31 -9.31
C LYS A 64 4.25 -9.46 -7.87
N ARG A 65 3.81 -8.35 -7.28
CA ARG A 65 3.24 -8.27 -5.93
C ARG A 65 2.05 -7.31 -5.94
N TRP A 66 1.06 -7.58 -5.10
CA TRP A 66 -0.02 -6.63 -4.84
C TRP A 66 0.47 -5.60 -3.83
N PHE A 67 0.40 -4.33 -4.16
CA PHE A 67 0.82 -3.25 -3.29
C PHE A 67 -0.38 -2.46 -2.78
N ALA A 68 -0.29 -1.98 -1.54
CA ALA A 68 -1.26 -1.09 -0.93
C ALA A 68 -0.52 0.09 -0.28
N LEU A 69 -0.87 1.31 -0.67
CA LEU A 69 -0.31 2.54 -0.12
C LEU A 69 -1.21 3.04 1.01
N ASP A 70 -0.75 2.90 2.23
CA ASP A 70 -1.39 3.44 3.43
C ASP A 70 -0.89 4.86 3.71
N CYS A 71 -1.78 5.83 3.55
CA CYS A 71 -1.46 7.23 3.80
C CYS A 71 -1.35 7.57 5.29
N HIS A 72 -2.12 6.90 6.16
CA HIS A 72 -2.15 7.19 7.59
C HIS A 72 -0.88 6.66 8.29
N GLU A 73 -0.47 5.44 7.95
CA GLU A 73 0.75 4.84 8.50
C GLU A 73 2.02 5.20 7.71
N ARG A 74 1.86 5.91 6.58
CA ARG A 74 2.93 6.24 5.63
C ARG A 74 3.71 4.99 5.19
N ARG A 75 2.97 3.93 4.83
CA ARG A 75 3.55 2.63 4.48
C ARG A 75 3.09 2.15 3.12
N LEU A 76 4.05 1.69 2.33
CA LEU A 76 3.79 0.93 1.12
C LEU A 76 3.95 -0.56 1.45
N LEU A 77 2.83 -1.26 1.60
CA LEU A 77 2.74 -2.69 1.91
C LEU A 77 2.78 -3.49 0.61
N TYR A 78 3.37 -4.69 0.62
CA TYR A 78 3.30 -5.59 -0.53
C TYR A 78 3.05 -7.05 -0.16
N TYR A 79 2.17 -7.69 -0.92
CA TYR A 79 1.64 -9.04 -0.68
C TYR A 79 1.92 -9.93 -1.88
N LYS A 80 1.90 -11.26 -1.69
CA LYS A 80 1.99 -12.19 -2.81
C LYS A 80 0.67 -12.13 -3.61
N ASN A 81 -0.46 -12.12 -2.93
CA ASN A 81 -1.81 -11.95 -3.47
C ASN A 81 -2.61 -10.88 -2.71
N PRO A 82 -3.63 -10.26 -3.32
CA PRO A 82 -4.44 -9.23 -2.66
C PRO A 82 -5.18 -9.71 -1.41
N LEU A 83 -5.43 -11.02 -1.31
CA LEU A 83 -6.20 -11.63 -0.24
C LEU A 83 -5.34 -12.29 0.85
N ASP A 84 -4.01 -12.14 0.78
CA ASP A 84 -3.15 -12.73 1.80
C ASP A 84 -3.34 -12.02 3.15
N ALA A 85 -3.30 -12.78 4.25
CA ALA A 85 -3.48 -12.23 5.60
C ALA A 85 -2.30 -11.38 6.08
N PHE A 86 -1.09 -11.65 5.57
CA PHE A 86 0.15 -10.99 5.98
C PHE A 86 0.93 -10.48 4.77
N GLU A 87 1.52 -9.29 4.92
CA GLU A 87 2.42 -8.73 3.93
C GLU A 87 3.70 -9.55 3.82
N GLN A 88 4.29 -9.54 2.63
CA GLN A 88 5.65 -10.06 2.40
C GLN A 88 6.72 -9.02 2.80
N GLY A 89 6.29 -7.80 3.10
CA GLY A 89 7.11 -6.71 3.62
C GLY A 89 6.47 -5.37 3.34
N GLN A 90 7.15 -4.33 3.80
CA GLN A 90 6.67 -2.97 3.80
C GLN A 90 7.80 -1.97 3.61
N VAL A 91 7.44 -0.77 3.16
CA VAL A 91 8.34 0.37 3.05
C VAL A 91 7.74 1.53 3.81
N PHE A 92 8.42 2.02 4.84
CA PHE A 92 8.05 3.30 5.45
C PHE A 92 8.45 4.45 4.52
N LEU A 93 7.57 5.43 4.37
CA LEU A 93 7.73 6.58 3.49
C LEU A 93 7.95 7.82 4.33
N GLY A 94 9.22 8.09 4.66
CA GLY A 94 9.63 9.23 5.48
C GLY A 94 9.76 10.53 4.70
N ASN A 95 10.41 11.52 5.33
CA ASN A 95 10.61 12.83 4.73
C ASN A 95 11.96 12.93 4.00
N LYS A 96 12.09 13.91 3.11
CA LYS A 96 13.32 14.11 2.33
C LYS A 96 14.53 14.44 3.19
N GLU A 97 14.33 15.25 4.23
CA GLU A 97 15.38 15.63 5.19
C GLU A 97 15.93 14.41 5.95
N GLN A 98 15.16 13.33 6.00
CA GLN A 98 15.54 12.07 6.63
C GLN A 98 16.11 11.05 5.62
N GLY A 99 16.41 11.46 4.39
CA GLY A 99 17.00 10.59 3.35
C GLY A 99 15.99 9.74 2.58
N TYR A 100 14.71 10.12 2.56
CA TYR A 100 13.69 9.47 1.74
C TYR A 100 13.44 10.24 0.45
N GLU A 101 13.54 9.57 -0.69
CA GLU A 101 13.30 10.18 -2.01
C GLU A 101 12.57 9.23 -2.95
N VAL A 102 11.93 9.79 -3.97
CA VAL A 102 11.20 9.02 -4.99
C VAL A 102 11.57 9.56 -6.37
N TYR A 103 11.87 8.66 -7.30
CA TYR A 103 12.19 8.99 -8.69
C TYR A 103 11.35 8.16 -9.66
N GLU A 104 10.89 8.79 -10.74
CA GLU A 104 10.18 8.13 -11.84
C GLU A 104 11.16 7.54 -12.88
N ASP A 105 12.13 6.78 -12.39
CA ASP A 105 13.13 6.13 -13.24
C ASP A 105 13.58 4.76 -12.68
N LEU A 106 14.42 4.08 -13.46
CA LEU A 106 15.10 2.87 -13.04
C LEU A 106 16.61 3.13 -12.99
N PRO A 107 17.33 2.54 -12.02
CA PRO A 107 18.79 2.53 -12.03
C PRO A 107 19.35 1.96 -13.33
N LYS A 108 20.52 2.47 -13.75
CA LYS A 108 21.21 1.96 -14.94
C LYS A 108 21.52 0.47 -14.78
N GLY A 109 21.28 -0.31 -15.83
CA GLY A 109 21.62 -1.74 -15.89
C GLY A 109 20.56 -2.69 -15.35
N ILE A 110 19.40 -2.20 -14.90
CA ILE A 110 18.25 -3.03 -14.52
C ILE A 110 17.75 -3.83 -15.74
N ARG A 111 17.49 -5.12 -15.53
CA ARG A 111 16.95 -6.05 -16.54
C ARG A 111 15.97 -7.03 -15.89
N GLY A 112 15.14 -7.68 -16.71
CA GLY A 112 14.23 -8.75 -16.28
C GLY A 112 12.87 -8.29 -15.77
N ASN A 113 12.60 -6.98 -15.74
CA ASN A 113 11.27 -6.43 -15.55
C ASN A 113 10.43 -6.58 -16.83
N ARG A 114 9.13 -6.88 -16.68
CA ARG A 114 8.20 -6.92 -17.82
C ARG A 114 7.56 -5.56 -18.07
N TRP A 115 7.34 -4.81 -16.99
CA TRP A 115 6.74 -3.49 -17.05
C TRP A 115 7.78 -2.38 -17.22
N LYS A 116 7.44 -1.36 -18.03
CA LYS A 116 8.37 -0.31 -18.45
C LYS A 116 8.33 0.94 -17.59
N ALA A 117 7.18 1.27 -16.99
CA ALA A 117 7.06 2.43 -16.11
C ALA A 117 7.81 2.13 -14.81
N GLY A 118 8.93 2.83 -14.58
CA GLY A 118 9.81 2.62 -13.43
C GLY A 118 9.52 3.56 -12.28
N LEU A 119 9.71 3.08 -11.06
CA LEU A 119 9.62 3.87 -9.84
C LEU A 119 10.71 3.40 -8.88
N THR A 120 11.56 4.33 -8.43
CA THR A 120 12.60 4.05 -7.45
C THR A 120 12.30 4.81 -6.16
N ILE A 121 12.10 4.08 -5.06
CA ILE A 121 11.94 4.64 -3.71
C ILE A 121 13.26 4.47 -2.97
N VAL A 122 13.85 5.57 -2.54
CA VAL A 122 15.07 5.60 -1.73
C VAL A 122 14.66 5.75 -0.27
N THR A 123 15.22 4.89 0.58
CA THR A 123 15.19 5.02 2.04
C THR A 123 16.64 5.09 2.55
N PRO A 124 16.86 5.48 3.82
CA PRO A 124 18.19 5.49 4.43
C PRO A 124 18.90 4.14 4.38
N GLU A 125 18.13 3.05 4.41
CA GLU A 125 18.67 1.69 4.44
C GLU A 125 18.93 1.11 3.05
N ARG A 126 18.08 1.44 2.06
CA ARG A 126 18.13 0.80 0.73
C ARG A 126 17.27 1.51 -0.31
N ARG A 127 17.43 1.06 -1.56
CA ARG A 127 16.57 1.45 -2.68
C ARG A 127 15.59 0.33 -3.03
N PHE A 128 14.33 0.68 -3.25
CA PHE A 128 13.30 -0.19 -3.78
C PHE A 128 13.06 0.16 -5.24
N VAL A 129 13.35 -0.78 -6.13
CA VAL A 129 13.14 -0.62 -7.56
C VAL A 129 11.87 -1.36 -7.94
N LEU A 130 10.89 -0.60 -8.41
CA LEU A 130 9.55 -1.04 -8.75
C LEU A 130 9.26 -0.75 -10.23
N THR A 131 8.39 -1.54 -10.83
CA THR A 131 7.82 -1.23 -12.13
C THR A 131 6.30 -1.42 -12.13
N CYS A 132 5.60 -0.57 -12.86
CA CYS A 132 4.14 -0.47 -12.88
C CYS A 132 3.57 -0.85 -14.25
N PRO A 133 2.39 -1.50 -14.30
CA PRO A 133 1.68 -1.68 -15.57
C PRO A 133 1.33 -0.31 -16.17
N THR A 134 1.46 -0.19 -17.49
CA THR A 134 0.87 0.93 -18.23
C THR A 134 -0.62 0.66 -18.44
N ALA A 135 -1.43 1.69 -18.69
CA ALA A 135 -2.88 1.56 -18.93
C ALA A 135 -3.24 0.50 -20.00
N SER A 136 -2.39 0.31 -21.01
CA SER A 136 -2.54 -0.72 -22.04
C SER A 136 -2.32 -2.17 -21.57
N THR A 137 -1.69 -2.37 -20.40
CA THR A 137 -1.33 -3.69 -19.88
C THR A 137 -2.34 -4.22 -18.86
N GLU A 138 -3.18 -3.35 -18.27
CA GLU A 138 -4.22 -3.75 -17.32
C GLU A 138 -5.42 -4.42 -17.99
N SER A 139 -5.76 -4.04 -19.24
CA SER A 139 -6.89 -4.59 -20.00
C SER A 139 -6.71 -6.04 -20.47
N GLY A 140 -5.50 -6.60 -20.38
CA GLY A 140 -5.16 -7.92 -20.96
C GLY A 140 -5.28 -9.13 -20.02
N ARG A 141 -5.78 -8.98 -18.78
CA ARG A 141 -5.77 -10.08 -17.79
C ARG A 141 -7.06 -10.31 -17.00
N SER A 142 -8.20 -9.73 -17.42
CA SER A 142 -9.51 -10.03 -16.82
C SER A 142 -10.27 -11.19 -17.50
N SER A 143 -9.57 -12.10 -18.18
CA SER A 143 -10.18 -13.29 -18.75
C SER A 143 -9.17 -14.44 -18.81
N ARG A 144 -9.18 -15.27 -17.77
CA ARG A 144 -9.02 -16.73 -17.77
C ARG A 144 -9.10 -17.26 -16.34
#